data_AF-A0A1C4X6R4-F1
#
_entry.id   AF-A0A1C4X6R4-F1
#
_cell.length_a   1.000
_cell.length_b   1.000
_cell.length_c   1.000
_cell.angle_alpha   90.00
_cell.angle_beta   90.00
_cell.angle_gamma   90.00
#
_symmetry.space_group_name_H-M   'P 1'
#
loop_
_entity.id
_entity.type
_entity.pdbx_description
1 polymer ?
#
loop_
_entity_poly.entity_id
_entity_poly.type
_entity_poly.pdbx_seq_one_letter_code
_entity_poly.pdbx_strand_id
1 'polypeptide(L)'
;MRGRIVIAGLAGLLVSGCADEAEPAAVPPPVPIAVDVAAASSGGACRLLDFAVIEQVVKVRFDVAAASEQGDTHTCVVRAAGATLPELTLSVTETTIDKASFGADVVPDKAAKVTGLGQQAYKRTTAAASGHGPVAEVGWLAGDGRLATVSWTTARGSERSAVEKLTGDLTALAKKVDTRAL
;
A
#
# COMPACT_ATOMS: atom_id res chain seq x y z
N MET A 1 8.81 -57.69 60.54
CA MET A 1 8.49 -56.63 61.53
C MET A 1 7.78 -55.53 60.76
N ARG A 2 6.44 -55.52 60.69
CA ARG A 2 5.48 -54.75 61.53
C ARG A 2 5.83 -53.27 61.68
N GLY A 3 4.97 -52.43 61.10
CA GLY A 3 4.92 -50.98 61.36
C GLY A 3 3.81 -50.30 60.55
N ARG A 4 2.54 -50.62 60.84
CA ARG A 4 1.36 -49.93 60.31
C ARG A 4 1.23 -48.57 61.01
N ILE A 5 1.00 -47.50 60.25
CA ILE A 5 0.62 -46.20 60.81
C ILE A 5 -0.84 -45.92 60.43
N VAL A 6 -1.67 -45.78 61.46
CA VAL A 6 -3.07 -45.33 61.42
C VAL A 6 -3.14 -44.13 62.35
N ILE A 7 -3.53 -42.96 61.83
CA ILE A 7 -3.98 -41.79 62.61
C ILE A 7 -5.15 -41.22 61.80
N ALA A 8 -6.39 -41.61 62.11
CA ALA A 8 -7.29 -40.94 63.06
C ALA A 8 -7.63 -39.50 62.61
N GLY A 9 -8.59 -39.40 61.69
CA GLY A 9 -9.18 -38.13 61.26
C GLY A 9 -10.15 -37.60 62.31
N LEU A 10 -9.86 -36.40 62.81
CA LEU A 10 -10.76 -35.60 63.64
C LEU A 10 -11.72 -34.84 62.74
N ALA A 11 -13.00 -35.14 62.90
CA ALA A 11 -14.11 -34.39 62.34
C ALA A 11 -14.23 -33.02 63.04
N GLY A 12 -14.04 -31.95 62.28
CA GLY A 12 -14.40 -30.59 62.67
C GLY A 12 -15.48 -30.06 61.73
N LEU A 13 -16.71 -30.01 62.21
CA LEU A 13 -17.81 -29.27 61.57
C LEU A 13 -17.57 -27.77 61.81
N LEU A 14 -17.22 -27.03 60.76
CA LEU A 14 -17.35 -25.58 60.73
C LEU A 14 -18.25 -25.19 59.56
N VAL A 15 -19.39 -24.60 59.92
CA VAL A 15 -20.36 -23.99 59.03
C VAL A 15 -19.71 -22.80 58.32
N SER A 16 -19.39 -22.95 57.04
CA SER A 16 -19.17 -21.82 56.14
C SER A 16 -20.41 -21.68 55.26
N GLY A 17 -21.18 -20.62 55.49
CA GLY A 17 -22.32 -20.28 54.64
C GLY A 17 -21.86 -20.12 53.19
N CYS A 18 -22.65 -20.67 52.26
CA CYS A 18 -22.50 -20.41 50.84
C CYS A 18 -22.83 -18.94 50.60
N ALA A 19 -21.80 -18.09 50.52
CA ALA A 19 -21.89 -16.93 49.66
C ALA A 19 -21.49 -17.43 48.27
N ASP A 20 -22.45 -17.46 47.34
CA ASP A 20 -22.18 -17.51 45.92
C ASP A 20 -21.35 -16.26 45.60
N GLU A 21 -20.03 -16.39 45.59
CA GLU A 21 -19.13 -15.38 45.08
C GLU A 21 -19.38 -15.32 43.59
N ALA A 22 -20.18 -14.34 43.16
CA ALA A 22 -20.45 -14.09 41.76
C ALA A 22 -19.12 -13.91 41.05
N GLU A 23 -18.75 -14.91 40.25
CA GLU A 23 -17.58 -14.89 39.38
C GLU A 23 -17.61 -13.56 38.60
N PRO A 24 -16.57 -12.70 38.71
CA PRO A 24 -16.60 -11.40 38.06
C PRO A 24 -16.80 -11.61 36.56
N ALA A 25 -17.98 -11.19 36.07
CA ALA A 25 -18.33 -11.33 34.68
C ALA A 25 -17.22 -10.70 33.83
N ALA A 26 -16.57 -11.52 33.01
CA ALA A 26 -15.54 -11.07 32.09
C ALA A 26 -16.16 -10.02 31.15
N VAL A 27 -15.81 -8.75 31.35
CA VAL A 27 -16.21 -7.69 30.45
C VAL A 27 -15.50 -7.96 29.12
N PRO A 28 -16.24 -8.16 28.00
CA PRO A 28 -15.61 -8.35 26.72
C PRO A 28 -14.73 -7.14 26.41
N PRO A 29 -13.52 -7.33 25.85
CA PRO A 29 -12.65 -6.22 25.53
C PRO A 29 -13.40 -5.24 24.62
N PRO A 30 -13.24 -3.92 24.81
CA PRO A 30 -13.90 -2.94 23.98
C PRO A 30 -13.56 -3.22 22.52
N VAL A 31 -14.59 -3.26 21.66
CA VAL A 31 -14.40 -3.41 20.22
C VAL A 31 -13.56 -2.21 19.74
N PRO A 32 -12.44 -2.44 19.05
CA PRO A 32 -11.64 -1.34 18.53
C PRO A 32 -12.50 -0.45 17.62
N ILE A 33 -12.53 0.86 17.92
CA ILE A 33 -13.17 1.83 17.03
C ILE A 33 -12.20 2.04 15.86
N ALA A 34 -12.59 1.57 14.67
CA ALA A 34 -11.87 1.89 13.45
C ALA A 34 -12.08 3.38 13.14
N VAL A 35 -11.03 4.18 13.30
CA VAL A 35 -11.02 5.56 12.81
C VAL A 35 -10.66 5.50 11.33
N ASP A 36 -11.57 5.96 10.47
CA ASP A 36 -11.31 6.09 9.03
C ASP A 36 -10.33 7.26 8.82
N VAL A 37 -9.04 6.94 8.77
CA VAL A 37 -8.00 7.90 8.42
C VAL A 37 -7.94 7.93 6.90
N ALA A 38 -8.34 9.06 6.32
CA ALA A 38 -8.28 9.23 4.87
C ALA A 38 -6.89 8.89 4.35
N ALA A 39 -6.82 8.00 3.37
CA ALA A 39 -5.60 7.57 2.70
C ALA A 39 -4.73 8.75 2.20
N ALA A 40 -5.37 9.88 1.87
CA ALA A 40 -4.68 11.13 1.51
C ALA A 40 -3.79 11.72 2.62
N SER A 41 -3.97 11.31 3.88
CA SER A 41 -3.23 11.85 5.04
C SER A 41 -1.84 11.24 5.22
N SER A 42 -1.44 10.27 4.38
CA SER A 42 -0.22 9.48 4.58
C SER A 42 1.09 10.23 4.30
N GLY A 43 1.07 11.47 3.79
CA GLY A 43 2.26 12.29 3.57
C GLY A 43 3.13 11.84 2.39
N GLY A 44 4.44 12.15 2.40
CA GLY A 44 5.42 11.72 1.39
C GLY A 44 4.99 11.99 -0.05
N ALA A 45 5.04 10.99 -0.95
CA ALA A 45 4.52 11.16 -2.31
C ALA A 45 2.97 11.04 -2.40
N CYS A 46 2.28 10.62 -1.32
CA CYS A 46 0.82 10.45 -1.36
C CYS A 46 0.08 11.78 -1.46
N ARG A 47 0.67 12.87 -0.94
CA ARG A 47 0.15 14.23 -1.13
C ARG A 47 0.20 14.72 -2.59
N LEU A 48 0.93 14.04 -3.46
CA LEU A 48 0.94 14.34 -4.90
C LEU A 48 -0.21 13.68 -5.65
N LEU A 49 -0.94 12.78 -5.00
CA LEU A 49 -2.05 12.04 -5.61
C LEU A 49 -3.38 12.64 -5.18
N ASP A 50 -4.23 12.92 -6.15
CA ASP A 50 -5.64 13.18 -5.92
C ASP A 50 -6.38 11.83 -5.89
N PHE A 51 -6.79 11.42 -4.70
CA PHE A 51 -7.45 10.13 -4.45
C PHE A 51 -8.76 10.00 -5.22
N ALA A 52 -9.56 11.07 -5.31
CA ALA A 52 -10.80 11.04 -6.07
C ALA A 52 -10.53 10.86 -7.58
N VAL A 53 -9.48 11.51 -8.09
CA VAL A 53 -9.09 11.37 -9.51
C VAL A 53 -8.59 9.95 -9.81
N ILE A 54 -7.74 9.35 -8.95
CA ILE A 54 -7.25 7.99 -9.19
C ILE A 54 -8.37 6.97 -9.13
N GLU A 55 -9.31 7.08 -8.18
CA GLU A 55 -10.46 6.17 -8.12
C GLU A 55 -11.33 6.27 -9.37
N GLN A 56 -11.53 7.49 -9.89
CA GLN A 56 -12.25 7.69 -11.15
C GLN A 56 -11.52 7.10 -12.36
N VAL A 57 -10.18 7.12 -12.35
CA VAL A 57 -9.33 6.59 -13.42
C VAL A 57 -9.31 5.06 -13.39
N VAL A 58 -8.97 4.45 -12.25
CA VAL A 58 -8.78 2.99 -12.17
C VAL A 58 -10.04 2.21 -11.79
N LYS A 59 -11.13 2.91 -11.41
CA LYS A 59 -12.39 2.32 -10.95
C LYS A 59 -12.24 1.37 -9.76
N VAL A 60 -11.25 1.63 -8.91
CA VAL A 60 -10.98 0.92 -7.66
C VAL A 60 -11.05 1.94 -6.53
N ARG A 61 -11.74 1.59 -5.44
CA ARG A 61 -11.74 2.37 -4.21
C ARG A 61 -10.46 2.10 -3.42
N PHE A 62 -9.84 3.15 -2.89
CA PHE A 62 -8.62 3.05 -2.09
C PHE A 62 -8.91 3.38 -0.64
N ASP A 63 -8.78 2.38 0.23
CA ASP A 63 -8.98 2.55 1.68
C ASP A 63 -7.65 2.58 2.43
N VAL A 64 -6.53 2.23 1.77
CA VAL A 64 -5.20 2.20 2.36
C VAL A 64 -4.24 3.01 1.49
N ALA A 65 -3.49 3.91 2.13
CA ALA A 65 -2.31 4.52 1.57
C ALA A 65 -1.16 4.49 2.55
N ALA A 66 0.04 4.24 2.05
CA ALA A 66 1.27 4.31 2.82
C ALA A 66 2.28 5.14 2.04
N ALA A 67 2.89 6.12 2.70
CA ALA A 67 4.05 6.80 2.17
C ALA A 67 5.31 6.27 2.85
N SER A 68 6.41 6.28 2.12
CA SER A 68 7.73 6.06 2.70
C SER A 68 8.76 6.96 2.04
N GLU A 69 9.90 7.11 2.71
CA GLU A 69 11.03 7.87 2.21
C GLU A 69 12.30 7.06 2.45
N GLN A 70 13.15 6.98 1.42
CA GLN A 70 14.46 6.35 1.50
C GLN A 70 15.46 7.16 0.67
N GLY A 71 16.40 7.81 1.35
CA GLY A 71 17.30 8.78 0.71
C GLY A 71 16.48 9.86 0.01
N ASP A 72 16.81 10.15 -1.25
CA ASP A 72 16.13 11.18 -2.04
C ASP A 72 14.85 10.67 -2.74
N THR A 73 14.33 9.51 -2.34
CA THR A 73 13.15 8.88 -2.94
C THR A 73 11.97 8.90 -1.99
N HIS A 74 10.88 9.55 -2.41
CA HIS A 74 9.59 9.50 -1.75
C HIS A 74 8.65 8.58 -2.52
N THR A 75 7.98 7.67 -1.81
CA THR A 75 7.01 6.76 -2.40
C THR A 75 5.63 6.92 -1.78
N CYS A 76 4.63 6.53 -2.56
CA CYS A 76 3.26 6.31 -2.12
C CYS A 76 2.76 5.02 -2.72
N VAL A 77 2.12 4.19 -1.90
CA VAL A 77 1.40 3.00 -2.35
C VAL A 77 -0.04 3.13 -1.89
N VAL A 78 -0.99 2.91 -2.79
CA VAL A 78 -2.43 2.95 -2.50
C VAL A 78 -3.13 1.69 -2.99
N ARG A 79 -4.03 1.15 -2.18
CA ARG A 79 -4.77 -0.10 -2.45
C ARG A 79 -6.09 -0.16 -1.68
N ALA A 80 -6.96 -1.10 -2.07
CA ALA A 80 -8.18 -1.40 -1.32
C ALA A 80 -7.85 -2.08 0.03
N ALA A 81 -8.71 -1.90 1.04
CA ALA A 81 -8.55 -2.60 2.30
C ALA A 81 -8.65 -4.13 2.10
N GLY A 82 -7.78 -4.89 2.78
CA GLY A 82 -7.80 -6.35 2.77
C GLY A 82 -7.28 -7.01 1.49
N ALA A 83 -6.89 -6.23 0.47
CA ALA A 83 -6.26 -6.74 -0.75
C ALA A 83 -4.80 -6.28 -0.84
N THR A 84 -3.93 -7.15 -1.33
CA THR A 84 -2.54 -6.76 -1.67
C THR A 84 -2.44 -6.23 -3.09
N LEU A 85 -3.34 -6.64 -3.98
CA LEU A 85 -3.43 -6.21 -5.38
C LEU A 85 -4.91 -6.09 -5.80
N PRO A 86 -5.22 -5.21 -6.76
CA PRO A 86 -4.31 -4.29 -7.43
C PRO A 86 -3.85 -3.14 -6.53
N GLU A 87 -2.69 -2.56 -6.85
CA GLU A 87 -2.13 -1.39 -6.15
C GLU A 87 -1.58 -0.36 -7.14
N LEU A 88 -1.66 0.91 -6.76
CA LEU A 88 -1.00 2.02 -7.46
C LEU A 88 0.20 2.48 -6.64
N THR A 89 1.35 2.57 -7.29
CA THR A 89 2.59 3.04 -6.68
C THR A 89 3.08 4.28 -7.41
N LEU A 90 3.34 5.36 -6.67
CA LEU A 90 4.05 6.54 -7.14
C LEU A 90 5.42 6.58 -6.44
N SER A 91 6.49 6.71 -7.20
CA SER A 91 7.83 6.99 -6.71
C SER A 91 8.33 8.28 -7.32
N VAL A 92 8.94 9.15 -6.52
CA VAL A 92 9.60 10.38 -6.97
C VAL A 92 10.96 10.48 -6.32
N THR A 93 12.00 10.58 -7.15
CA THR A 93 13.40 10.59 -6.74
C THR A 93 14.10 11.85 -7.25
N GLU A 94 14.88 12.53 -6.41
CA GLU A 94 15.75 13.61 -6.88
C GLU A 94 16.85 13.05 -7.79
N THR A 95 17.21 13.80 -8.82
CA THR A 95 18.18 13.33 -9.81
C THR A 95 18.89 14.49 -10.50
N THR A 96 20.13 14.23 -10.90
CA THR A 96 20.94 15.10 -11.76
C THR A 96 21.00 14.60 -13.20
N ILE A 97 20.26 13.54 -13.53
CA ILE A 97 20.25 12.95 -14.87
C ILE A 97 19.70 13.95 -15.89
N ASP A 98 20.40 14.10 -17.01
CA ASP A 98 19.91 14.91 -18.12
C ASP A 98 18.94 14.12 -19.00
N LYS A 99 18.34 14.81 -19.97
CA LYS A 99 17.37 14.22 -20.91
C LYS A 99 17.97 13.11 -21.78
N ALA A 100 19.25 13.22 -22.16
CA ALA A 100 19.92 12.25 -23.01
C ALA A 100 20.19 10.95 -22.22
N SER A 101 20.78 11.07 -21.03
CA SER A 101 20.98 9.94 -20.11
C SER A 101 19.67 9.33 -19.66
N PHE A 102 18.62 10.11 -19.40
CA PHE A 102 17.29 9.53 -19.12
C PHE A 102 16.80 8.65 -20.28
N GLY A 103 16.99 9.09 -21.52
CA GLY A 103 16.64 8.32 -22.70
C GLY A 103 17.46 7.05 -22.89
N ALA A 104 18.75 7.07 -22.53
CA ALA A 104 19.66 5.95 -22.71
C ALA A 104 19.60 4.93 -21.56
N ASP A 105 19.50 5.41 -20.33
CA ASP A 105 19.76 4.61 -19.13
C ASP A 105 18.49 4.29 -18.33
N VAL A 106 17.43 5.08 -18.49
CA VAL A 106 16.19 4.94 -17.68
C VAL A 106 15.01 4.45 -18.50
N VAL A 107 14.83 4.95 -19.73
CA VAL A 107 13.71 4.54 -20.59
C VAL A 107 13.88 3.06 -20.95
N PRO A 108 12.92 2.19 -20.55
CA PRO A 108 13.04 0.77 -20.84
C PRO A 108 12.92 0.47 -22.33
N ASP A 109 13.55 -0.62 -22.76
CA ASP A 109 13.38 -1.14 -24.11
C ASP A 109 11.89 -1.33 -24.46
N LYS A 110 11.53 -0.94 -25.68
CA LYS A 110 10.17 -1.04 -26.25
C LYS A 110 9.11 -0.23 -25.49
N ALA A 111 9.49 0.65 -24.56
CA ALA A 111 8.57 1.60 -23.99
C ALA A 111 8.11 2.61 -25.05
N ALA A 112 6.83 2.97 -25.01
CA ALA A 112 6.28 3.98 -25.91
C ALA A 112 6.55 5.37 -25.34
N LYS A 113 6.92 6.33 -26.21
CA LYS A 113 7.11 7.72 -25.81
C LYS A 113 5.79 8.35 -25.36
N VAL A 114 5.85 9.14 -24.29
CA VAL A 114 4.75 10.00 -23.83
C VAL A 114 5.10 11.45 -24.13
N THR A 115 4.16 12.20 -24.69
CA THR A 115 4.32 13.62 -25.00
C THR A 115 3.58 14.50 -24.01
N GLY A 116 4.14 15.69 -23.76
CA GLY A 116 3.57 16.69 -22.83
C GLY A 116 3.59 16.24 -21.38
N LEU A 117 4.60 15.47 -20.97
CA LEU A 117 4.85 15.07 -19.58
C LEU A 117 6.35 15.25 -19.31
N GLY A 118 6.69 16.15 -18.39
CA GLY A 118 8.08 16.47 -18.05
C GLY A 118 8.94 16.90 -19.25
N GLN A 119 10.25 16.74 -19.11
CA GLN A 119 11.22 16.95 -20.19
C GLN A 119 11.23 15.77 -21.20
N GLN A 120 11.02 14.56 -20.68
CA GLN A 120 10.92 13.31 -21.42
C GLN A 120 10.16 12.28 -20.58
N ALA A 121 9.35 11.45 -21.24
CA ALA A 121 8.52 10.46 -20.57
C ALA A 121 8.28 9.24 -21.45
N TYR A 122 8.00 8.12 -20.79
CA TYR A 122 7.66 6.85 -21.42
C TYR A 122 6.45 6.21 -20.73
N LYS A 123 5.83 5.26 -21.43
CA LYS A 123 4.85 4.33 -20.88
C LYS A 123 5.13 2.92 -21.36
N ARG A 124 4.82 1.93 -20.55
CA ARG A 124 4.92 0.52 -20.93
C ARG A 124 3.92 -0.35 -20.19
N THR A 125 3.79 -1.58 -20.66
CA THR A 125 3.12 -2.65 -19.93
C THR A 125 4.06 -3.84 -19.81
N THR A 126 4.39 -4.25 -18.58
CA THR A 126 5.20 -5.45 -18.33
C THR A 126 4.31 -6.67 -18.19
N ALA A 127 4.86 -7.86 -18.47
CA ALA A 127 4.12 -9.11 -18.34
C ALA A 127 3.88 -9.47 -16.87
N ALA A 128 2.92 -10.35 -16.63
CA ALA A 128 2.73 -10.96 -15.31
C ALA A 128 4.02 -11.69 -14.88
N ALA A 129 4.42 -11.50 -13.62
CA ALA A 129 5.61 -12.09 -13.04
C ALA A 129 5.45 -12.18 -11.52
N SER A 130 6.29 -12.97 -10.86
CA SER A 130 6.47 -12.95 -9.39
C SER A 130 5.16 -12.94 -8.57
N GLY A 131 4.13 -13.62 -9.06
CA GLY A 131 2.85 -13.75 -8.37
C GLY A 131 1.81 -12.66 -8.64
N HIS A 132 2.15 -11.58 -9.34
CA HIS A 132 1.24 -10.52 -9.77
C HIS A 132 0.86 -10.63 -11.26
N GLY A 133 -0.19 -9.92 -11.67
CA GLY A 133 -0.61 -9.76 -13.06
C GLY A 133 0.27 -8.77 -13.83
N PRO A 134 -0.10 -8.43 -15.08
CA PRO A 134 0.60 -7.41 -15.86
C PRO A 134 0.62 -6.05 -15.14
N VAL A 135 1.65 -5.25 -15.38
CA VAL A 135 1.81 -3.92 -14.76
C VAL A 135 1.78 -2.84 -15.83
N ALA A 136 0.94 -1.82 -15.65
CA ALA A 136 1.01 -0.59 -16.45
C ALA A 136 1.94 0.40 -15.74
N GLU A 137 2.86 1.03 -16.48
CA GLU A 137 3.84 1.95 -15.91
C GLU A 137 4.01 3.18 -16.79
N VAL A 138 4.17 4.34 -16.16
CA VAL A 138 4.54 5.61 -16.79
C VAL A 138 5.67 6.23 -15.98
N GLY A 139 6.80 6.49 -16.64
CA GLY A 139 7.97 7.13 -16.03
C GLY A 139 8.36 8.41 -16.76
N TRP A 140 8.81 9.43 -16.03
CA TRP A 140 9.20 10.72 -16.61
C TRP A 140 10.32 11.42 -15.84
N LEU A 141 11.13 12.16 -16.60
CA LEU A 141 12.05 13.16 -16.08
C LEU A 141 11.29 14.49 -15.99
N ALA A 142 11.05 14.97 -14.78
CA ALA A 142 10.39 16.23 -14.53
C ALA A 142 11.33 17.43 -14.77
N GLY A 143 10.75 18.63 -14.88
CA GLY A 143 11.48 19.86 -15.19
C GLY A 143 12.31 20.42 -14.04
N ASP A 144 12.17 19.85 -12.85
CA ASP A 144 12.65 20.31 -11.54
C ASP A 144 13.74 19.40 -10.95
N GLY A 145 14.37 18.56 -11.78
CA GLY A 145 15.42 17.65 -11.31
C GLY A 145 14.87 16.44 -10.54
N ARG A 146 13.64 16.01 -10.85
CA ARG A 146 13.05 14.79 -10.28
C ARG A 146 12.76 13.76 -11.37
N LEU A 147 12.99 12.50 -11.06
CA LEU A 147 12.51 11.34 -11.81
C LEU A 147 11.28 10.80 -11.09
N ALA A 148 10.20 10.59 -11.81
CA ALA A 148 9.00 10.03 -11.23
C ALA A 148 8.47 8.85 -12.05
N THR A 149 7.90 7.88 -11.35
CA THR A 149 7.27 6.70 -11.94
C THR A 149 5.96 6.43 -11.24
N VAL A 150 4.89 6.27 -12.02
CA VAL A 150 3.61 5.74 -11.54
C VAL A 150 3.38 4.36 -12.16
N SER A 151 3.05 3.38 -11.34
CA SER A 151 2.74 2.02 -11.77
C SER A 151 1.41 1.53 -11.20
N TRP A 152 0.70 0.72 -11.99
CA TRP A 152 -0.49 -0.01 -11.60
C TRP A 152 -0.22 -1.50 -11.72
N THR A 153 -0.06 -2.16 -10.57
CA THR A 153 0.20 -3.60 -10.50
C THR A 153 -1.13 -4.32 -10.32
N THR A 154 -1.45 -5.23 -11.23
CA THR A 154 -2.72 -5.96 -11.19
C THR A 154 -2.64 -7.30 -10.48
N ALA A 155 -3.78 -7.85 -10.08
CA ALA A 155 -3.86 -9.20 -9.55
C ALA A 155 -3.56 -10.25 -10.63
N ARG A 156 -3.12 -11.44 -10.21
CA ARG A 156 -2.89 -12.58 -11.12
C ARG A 156 -4.15 -12.88 -11.94
N GLY A 157 -3.95 -13.24 -13.21
CA GLY A 157 -5.05 -13.55 -14.14
C GLY A 157 -5.68 -12.33 -14.80
N SER A 158 -5.22 -11.11 -14.49
CA SER A 158 -5.67 -9.91 -15.19
C SER A 158 -5.25 -9.92 -16.66
N GLU A 159 -6.19 -9.55 -17.53
CA GLU A 159 -5.98 -9.50 -18.98
C GLU A 159 -4.99 -8.40 -19.37
N ARG A 160 -3.92 -8.79 -20.07
CA ARG A 160 -2.86 -7.85 -20.49
C ARG A 160 -3.40 -6.71 -21.34
N SER A 161 -4.32 -6.98 -22.25
CA SER A 161 -4.91 -5.95 -23.11
C SER A 161 -5.74 -4.92 -22.35
N ALA A 162 -6.31 -5.30 -21.18
CA ALA A 162 -6.98 -4.34 -20.32
C ALA A 162 -5.97 -3.42 -19.62
N VAL A 163 -4.84 -3.98 -19.17
CA VAL A 163 -3.74 -3.24 -18.55
C VAL A 163 -3.04 -2.30 -19.53
N GLU A 164 -2.91 -2.70 -20.80
CA GLU A 164 -2.36 -1.84 -21.86
C GLU A 164 -3.23 -0.59 -22.08
N LYS A 165 -4.56 -0.71 -22.02
CA LYS A 165 -5.47 0.44 -22.12
C LYS A 165 -5.30 1.39 -20.94
N LEU A 166 -5.15 0.86 -19.72
CA LEU A 166 -4.92 1.65 -18.49
C LEU A 166 -3.66 2.53 -18.55
N THR A 167 -2.67 2.21 -19.38
CA THR A 167 -1.49 3.09 -19.54
C THR A 167 -1.86 4.50 -20.03
N GLY A 168 -2.95 4.64 -20.79
CA GLY A 168 -3.48 5.94 -21.20
C GLY A 168 -4.00 6.75 -20.03
N ASP A 169 -4.78 6.12 -19.14
CA ASP A 169 -5.34 6.79 -17.98
C ASP A 169 -4.27 7.11 -16.94
N LEU A 170 -3.28 6.23 -16.74
CA LEU A 170 -2.09 6.53 -15.94
C LEU A 170 -1.27 7.70 -16.50
N THR A 171 -1.20 7.83 -17.84
CA THR A 171 -0.54 8.98 -18.45
C THR A 171 -1.29 10.27 -18.13
N ALA A 172 -2.63 10.24 -18.13
CA ALA A 172 -3.45 11.39 -17.75
C ALA A 172 -3.29 11.73 -16.26
N LEU A 173 -3.19 10.73 -15.39
CA LEU A 173 -2.87 10.91 -13.98
C LEU A 173 -1.50 11.53 -13.78
N ALA A 174 -0.46 10.99 -14.42
CA ALA A 174 0.92 11.48 -14.32
C ALA A 174 1.04 12.97 -14.71
N LYS A 175 0.25 13.43 -15.68
CA LYS A 175 0.20 14.85 -16.08
C LYS A 175 -0.40 15.79 -15.02
N LYS A 176 -1.10 15.25 -14.02
CA LYS A 176 -1.66 16.01 -12.89
C LYS A 176 -0.74 16.00 -11.67
N VAL A 177 0.30 15.17 -11.66
CA VAL A 177 1.26 15.09 -10.56
C VAL A 177 2.21 16.28 -10.65
N ASP A 178 2.18 17.15 -9.63
CA ASP A 178 3.17 18.22 -9.48
C ASP A 178 4.30 17.77 -8.56
N THR A 179 5.42 17.34 -9.14
CA THR A 179 6.58 16.85 -8.39
C THR A 179 7.24 17.92 -7.52
N ARG A 180 6.96 19.20 -7.75
CA ARG A 180 7.50 20.32 -6.96
C ARG A 180 6.77 20.52 -5.63
N ALA A 181 5.61 19.88 -5.48
CA ALA A 181 4.83 19.92 -4.26
C ALA A 181 5.32 18.89 -3.21
N LEU A 182 6.47 18.24 -3.46
CA LEU A 182 7.26 17.49 -2.48
C LEU A 182 8.13 18.46 -1.64
#